data_AF-A0A7C5HLQ4-F1
#
_entry.id   AF-A0A7C5HLQ4-F1
#
_cell.length_a   1.000
_cell.length_b   1.000
_cell.length_c   1.000
_cell.angle_alpha   90.00
_cell.angle_beta   90.00
_cell.angle_gamma   90.00
#
_symmetry.space_group_name_H-M   'P 1'
#
loop_
_entity.id
_entity.type
_entity.pdbx_description
1 polymer ?
#
loop_
_entity_poly.entity_id
_entity_poly.type
_entity_poly.pdbx_seq_one_letter_code
_entity_poly.pdbx_strand_id
1 'polypeptide(L)'
;IADDMAKMARLDKQKIEAQKSFEVRKTYYDISLLDKFEHDLSVIKGNIEHLRDATLDFMKEGYAKKTDLMEVESKLSNVDRMLFEARANRELSYDFLSFLLDHKVASIKHVSLDTFDCKIPLANVLKRNRDIKKANLGYKIQDEMVDVTKSAFQPEVGAFVEYGSSDDTFLGHFQDHDRYTLGVQAKMNLFSGGSDYYKLQQEKLKRLKVKRQVELARKGITLKYKKITTEIANADKQVESLKKELELAETIYQNYQERYKEGLASINDVVIKQSNQIQKLLNLLKVQNLRNQKILEVYRLAY
;
A
#
# COMPACT_ATOMS: atom_id res chain seq x y z
N ILE A 1 8.12 -25.22 18.62
CA ILE A 1 7.26 -24.05 18.94
C ILE A 1 8.03 -22.73 18.92
N ALA A 2 9.06 -22.53 19.76
CA ALA A 2 9.81 -21.26 19.82
C ALA A 2 10.42 -20.83 18.48
N ASP A 3 11.04 -21.76 17.74
CA ASP A 3 11.61 -21.49 16.40
C ASP A 3 10.54 -21.05 15.39
N ASP A 4 9.36 -21.64 15.46
CA ASP A 4 8.26 -21.29 14.58
C ASP A 4 7.67 -19.92 14.96
N MET A 5 7.61 -19.58 16.25
CA MET A 5 7.27 -18.23 16.70
C MET A 5 8.30 -17.19 16.20
N ALA A 6 9.59 -17.52 16.22
CA ALA A 6 10.65 -16.66 15.68
C ALA A 6 10.52 -16.46 14.16
N LYS A 7 10.20 -17.51 13.41
CA LYS A 7 9.87 -17.41 11.97
C LYS A 7 8.64 -16.53 11.73
N MET A 8 7.64 -16.59 12.62
CA MET A 8 6.43 -15.77 12.57
C MET A 8 6.75 -14.28 12.72
N ALA A 9 7.62 -13.93 13.68
CA ALA A 9 8.10 -12.56 13.86
C ALA A 9 8.89 -12.04 12.64
N ARG A 10 9.68 -12.91 11.98
CA ARG A 10 10.36 -12.56 10.72
C ARG A 10 9.37 -12.24 9.59
N LEU A 11 8.25 -12.96 9.50
CA LEU A 11 7.18 -12.66 8.53
C LEU A 11 6.49 -11.32 8.82
N ASP A 12 6.33 -10.96 10.09
CA ASP A 12 5.78 -9.66 10.49
C ASP A 12 6.73 -8.51 10.15
N LYS A 13 8.05 -8.69 10.35
CA LYS A 13 9.06 -7.76 9.86
C LYS A 13 8.97 -7.58 8.34
N GLN A 14 8.94 -8.68 7.59
CA GLN A 14 8.79 -8.64 6.13
C GLN A 14 7.50 -7.93 5.72
N LYS A 15 6.40 -8.08 6.48
CA LYS A 15 5.13 -7.37 6.27
C LYS A 15 5.31 -5.85 6.29
N ILE A 16 6.00 -5.36 7.31
CA ILE A 16 6.31 -3.93 7.48
C ILE A 16 7.23 -3.45 6.34
N GLU A 17 8.26 -4.23 5.99
CA GLU A 17 9.19 -3.87 4.90
C GLU A 17 8.49 -3.71 3.54
N ALA A 18 7.59 -4.63 3.17
CA ALA A 18 6.87 -4.46 1.91
C ALA A 18 5.81 -3.35 1.99
N GLN A 19 5.25 -3.05 3.17
CA GLN A 19 4.39 -1.88 3.33
C GLN A 19 5.19 -0.60 3.10
N LYS A 20 6.39 -0.49 3.68
CA LYS A 20 7.31 0.61 3.45
C LYS A 20 7.68 0.72 1.96
N SER A 21 8.07 -0.38 1.31
CA SER A 21 8.38 -0.38 -0.12
C SER A 21 7.18 0.00 -0.99
N PHE A 22 5.96 -0.38 -0.60
CA PHE A 22 4.74 -0.01 -1.30
C PHE A 22 4.49 1.50 -1.22
N GLU A 23 4.56 2.08 -0.01
CA GLU A 23 4.36 3.52 0.17
C GLU A 23 5.45 4.32 -0.57
N VAL A 24 6.73 3.91 -0.47
CA VAL A 24 7.83 4.58 -1.21
C VAL A 24 7.56 4.59 -2.71
N ARG A 25 7.20 3.43 -3.30
CA ARG A 25 6.91 3.35 -4.74
C ARG A 25 5.70 4.20 -5.09
N LYS A 26 4.62 4.13 -4.30
CA LYS A 26 3.41 4.92 -4.50
C LYS A 26 3.73 6.41 -4.53
N THR A 27 4.44 6.92 -3.52
CA THR A 27 4.83 8.33 -3.45
C THR A 27 5.70 8.75 -4.64
N TYR A 28 6.59 7.88 -5.12
CA TYR A 28 7.40 8.13 -6.32
C TYR A 28 6.54 8.34 -7.58
N TYR A 29 5.48 7.55 -7.74
CA TYR A 29 4.49 7.71 -8.81
C TYR A 29 3.62 8.95 -8.61
N ASP A 30 3.20 9.25 -7.37
CA ASP A 30 2.41 10.43 -7.04
C ASP A 30 3.19 11.71 -7.39
N ILE A 31 4.49 11.79 -7.07
CA ILE A 31 5.36 12.92 -7.47
C ILE A 31 5.46 13.02 -8.99
N SER A 32 5.75 11.92 -9.69
CA SER A 32 5.86 11.92 -11.16
C SER A 32 4.55 12.35 -11.84
N LEU A 33 3.41 12.03 -11.24
CA LEU A 33 2.09 12.47 -11.70
C LEU A 33 1.88 13.97 -11.49
N LEU A 34 2.25 14.50 -10.33
CA LEU A 34 2.15 15.92 -10.02
C LEU A 34 3.05 16.74 -10.94
N ASP A 35 4.28 16.28 -11.19
CA ASP A 35 5.18 16.91 -12.18
C ASP A 35 4.54 16.99 -13.57
N LYS A 36 3.91 15.90 -14.03
CA LYS A 36 3.18 15.89 -15.30
C LYS A 36 1.98 16.83 -15.29
N PHE A 37 1.21 16.81 -14.21
CA PHE A 37 0.04 17.68 -14.07
C PHE A 37 0.41 19.16 -14.09
N GLU A 38 1.49 19.54 -13.40
CA GLU A 38 2.04 20.90 -13.43
C GLU A 38 2.50 21.31 -14.82
N HIS A 39 3.16 20.40 -15.55
CA HIS A 39 3.56 20.65 -16.93
C HIS A 39 2.35 20.89 -17.83
N ASP A 40 1.36 19.98 -17.80
CA ASP A 40 0.15 20.08 -18.64
C ASP A 40 -0.67 21.34 -18.30
N LEU A 41 -0.78 21.70 -17.01
CA LEU A 41 -1.42 22.96 -16.59
C LEU A 41 -0.64 24.20 -17.03
N SER A 42 0.69 24.14 -17.08
CA SER A 42 1.50 25.26 -17.56
C SER A 42 1.29 25.52 -19.05
N VAL A 43 1.12 24.45 -19.85
CA VAL A 43 0.72 24.56 -21.26
C VAL A 43 -0.68 25.17 -21.40
N ILE A 44 -1.64 24.69 -20.60
CA ILE A 44 -3.01 25.22 -20.60
C ILE A 44 -3.03 26.70 -20.18
N LYS A 45 -2.23 27.08 -19.17
CA LYS A 45 -2.08 28.47 -18.74
C LYS A 45 -1.61 29.36 -19.89
N GLY A 46 -0.57 28.96 -20.63
CA GLY A 46 -0.09 29.69 -21.80
C GLY A 46 -1.18 29.86 -22.87
N ASN A 47 -1.99 28.83 -23.11
CA ASN A 47 -3.12 28.92 -24.04
C ASN A 47 -4.21 29.91 -23.58
N ILE A 48 -4.47 29.99 -22.26
CA ILE A 48 -5.40 30.99 -21.67
C ILE A 48 -4.82 32.39 -21.81
N GLU A 49 -3.53 32.59 -21.57
CA GLU A 49 -2.87 33.88 -21.71
C GLU A 49 -2.97 34.39 -23.15
N HIS A 50 -2.72 33.53 -24.14
CA HIS A 50 -2.94 33.87 -25.54
C HIS A 50 -4.40 34.18 -25.86
N LEU A 51 -5.36 33.46 -25.27
CA LEU A 51 -6.78 33.76 -25.42
C LEU A 51 -7.14 35.12 -24.81
N ARG A 52 -6.59 35.45 -23.64
CA ARG A 52 -6.78 36.74 -22.96
C ARG A 52 -6.27 37.88 -23.82
N ASP A 53 -5.09 37.74 -24.39
CA ASP A 53 -4.48 38.77 -25.24
C ASP A 53 -5.31 39.00 -26.50
N ALA A 54 -5.81 37.93 -27.14
CA ALA A 54 -6.76 38.05 -28.26
C ALA A 54 -8.08 38.74 -27.86
N THR A 55 -8.63 38.41 -26.68
CA THR A 55 -9.83 39.08 -26.15
C THR A 55 -9.59 40.56 -25.86
N LEU A 56 -8.40 40.94 -25.38
CA LEU A 56 -8.01 42.34 -25.19
C LEU A 56 -8.00 43.10 -26.52
N ASP A 57 -7.44 42.51 -27.57
CA ASP A 57 -7.41 43.13 -28.89
C ASP A 57 -8.82 43.27 -29.49
N PHE A 58 -9.66 42.24 -29.35
CA PHE A 58 -11.07 42.32 -29.77
C PHE A 58 -11.84 43.40 -29.00
N MET A 59 -11.52 43.61 -27.72
CA MET A 59 -12.16 44.65 -26.92
C MET A 59 -11.72 46.06 -27.37
N LYS A 60 -10.45 46.25 -27.77
CA LYS A 60 -9.97 47.53 -28.33
C LYS A 60 -10.70 47.89 -29.63
N GLU A 61 -10.96 46.89 -30.47
CA GLU A 61 -11.68 47.04 -31.73
C GLU A 61 -13.22 47.05 -31.54
N GLY A 62 -13.72 46.93 -30.31
CA GLY A 62 -15.16 46.98 -29.99
C GLY A 62 -15.94 45.67 -30.23
N TYR A 63 -15.27 44.57 -30.57
CA TYR A 63 -15.86 43.25 -30.81
C TYR A 63 -16.03 42.39 -29.55
N ALA A 64 -15.35 42.70 -28.46
CA ALA A 64 -15.50 42.01 -27.17
C ALA A 64 -15.90 42.96 -26.04
N LYS A 65 -16.56 42.39 -25.02
CA LYS A 65 -17.02 43.13 -23.84
C LYS A 65 -16.04 42.98 -22.68
N LYS A 66 -16.09 43.90 -21.72
CA LYS A 66 -15.36 43.77 -20.46
C LYS A 66 -15.69 42.46 -19.71
N THR A 67 -16.94 42.00 -19.80
CA THR A 67 -17.38 40.72 -19.21
C THR A 67 -16.65 39.53 -19.83
N ASP A 68 -16.36 39.59 -21.13
CA ASP A 68 -15.66 38.53 -21.87
C ASP A 68 -14.22 38.40 -21.37
N LEU A 69 -13.53 39.53 -21.16
CA LEU A 69 -12.21 39.56 -20.54
C LEU A 69 -12.24 38.97 -19.12
N MET A 70 -13.24 39.36 -18.31
CA MET A 70 -13.38 38.86 -16.94
C MET A 70 -13.59 37.34 -16.88
N GLU A 71 -14.28 36.74 -17.86
CA GLU A 71 -14.42 35.28 -17.96
C GLU A 71 -13.08 34.59 -18.18
N VAL A 72 -12.24 35.12 -19.08
CA VAL A 72 -10.91 34.57 -19.35
C VAL A 72 -9.99 34.74 -18.14
N GLU A 73 -9.97 35.92 -17.51
CA GLU A 73 -9.19 36.18 -16.29
C GLU A 73 -9.62 35.27 -15.13
N SER A 74 -10.92 34.97 -15.02
CA SER A 74 -11.43 34.00 -14.05
C SER A 74 -10.86 32.60 -14.31
N LYS A 75 -10.78 32.16 -15.57
CA LYS A 75 -10.15 30.87 -15.91
C LYS A 75 -8.65 30.85 -15.65
N LEU A 76 -7.95 31.94 -15.95
CA LEU A 76 -6.52 32.07 -15.63
C LEU A 76 -6.29 31.92 -14.12
N SER A 77 -7.07 32.63 -13.31
CA SER A 77 -7.03 32.56 -11.85
C SER A 77 -7.32 31.15 -11.32
N ASN A 78 -8.23 30.41 -11.97
CA ASN A 78 -8.52 29.03 -11.63
C ASN A 78 -7.35 28.08 -11.92
N VAL A 79 -6.69 28.25 -13.07
CA VAL A 79 -5.49 27.46 -13.42
C VAL A 79 -4.31 27.80 -12.51
N ASP A 80 -4.13 29.07 -12.16
CA ASP A 80 -3.11 29.49 -11.20
C ASP A 80 -3.31 28.85 -9.82
N ARG A 81 -4.55 28.78 -9.34
CA ARG A 81 -4.88 28.06 -8.11
C ARG A 81 -4.55 26.57 -8.22
N MET A 82 -4.91 25.92 -9.33
CA MET A 82 -4.59 24.50 -9.54
C MET A 82 -3.08 24.24 -9.60
N LEU A 83 -2.31 25.12 -10.22
CA LEU A 83 -0.84 25.05 -10.25
C LEU A 83 -0.25 25.20 -8.84
N PHE A 84 -0.77 26.14 -8.06
CA PHE A 84 -0.34 26.32 -6.66
C PHE A 84 -0.63 25.07 -5.82
N GLU A 85 -1.84 24.50 -5.92
CA GLU A 85 -2.22 23.27 -5.23
C GLU A 85 -1.35 22.07 -5.66
N ALA A 86 -1.06 21.93 -6.96
CA ALA A 86 -0.19 20.87 -7.46
C ALA A 86 1.22 20.95 -6.86
N ARG A 87 1.81 22.16 -6.84
CA ARG A 87 3.14 22.40 -6.26
C ARG A 87 3.20 22.13 -4.77
N ALA A 88 2.19 22.58 -4.03
CA ALA A 88 2.09 22.31 -2.60
C ALA A 88 1.97 20.80 -2.31
N ASN A 89 1.14 20.08 -3.08
CA ASN A 89 1.01 18.63 -2.96
C ASN A 89 2.30 17.89 -3.35
N ARG A 90 3.05 18.43 -4.31
CA ARG A 90 4.35 17.90 -4.72
C ARG A 90 5.37 18.04 -3.60
N GLU A 91 5.46 19.22 -2.99
CA GLU A 91 6.32 19.47 -1.82
C GLU A 91 5.99 18.51 -0.67
N LEU A 92 4.71 18.38 -0.31
CA LEU A 92 4.25 17.43 0.70
C LEU A 92 4.62 15.98 0.36
N SER A 93 4.57 15.61 -0.92
CA SER A 93 4.97 14.27 -1.38
C SER A 93 6.47 14.04 -1.24
N TYR A 94 7.30 15.06 -1.47
CA TYR A 94 8.75 15.00 -1.19
C TYR A 94 9.06 14.90 0.31
N ASP A 95 8.34 15.63 1.15
CA ASP A 95 8.47 15.53 2.61
C ASP A 95 8.08 14.14 3.11
N PHE A 96 6.97 13.59 2.60
CA PHE A 96 6.55 12.24 2.95
C PHE A 96 7.55 11.18 2.45
N LEU A 97 8.10 11.33 1.24
CA LEU A 97 9.15 10.45 0.74
C LEU A 97 10.41 10.54 1.60
N SER A 98 10.78 11.75 2.04
CA SER A 98 11.92 11.99 2.92
C SER A 98 11.73 11.31 4.27
N PHE A 99 10.51 11.39 4.85
CA PHE A 99 10.14 10.67 6.06
C PHE A 99 10.26 9.15 5.89
N LEU A 100 9.76 8.61 4.78
CA LEU A 100 9.85 7.17 4.51
C LEU A 100 11.30 6.70 4.37
N LEU A 101 12.17 7.51 3.77
CA LEU A 101 13.57 7.17 3.50
C LEU A 101 14.56 7.61 4.58
N ASP A 102 14.08 8.31 5.61
CA ASP A 102 14.87 8.84 6.73
C ASP A 102 16.03 9.76 6.28
N HIS A 103 15.83 10.48 5.17
CA HIS A 103 16.74 11.52 4.70
C HIS A 103 16.03 12.48 3.76
N LYS A 104 16.54 13.71 3.63
CA LYS A 104 15.95 14.71 2.73
C LYS A 104 16.09 14.27 1.27
N VAL A 105 14.97 14.17 0.57
CA VAL A 105 14.90 13.93 -0.87
C VAL A 105 14.54 15.23 -1.59
N ALA A 106 15.45 15.74 -2.41
CA ALA A 106 15.25 16.98 -3.17
C ALA A 106 14.76 16.75 -4.61
N SER A 107 14.96 15.55 -5.17
CA SER A 107 14.55 15.21 -6.53
C SER A 107 14.37 13.71 -6.72
N ILE A 108 13.60 13.33 -7.75
CA ILE A 108 13.44 11.95 -8.19
C ILE A 108 13.72 11.82 -9.69
N LYS A 109 14.01 10.61 -10.16
CA LYS A 109 14.00 10.29 -11.59
C LYS A 109 12.54 10.02 -11.99
N HIS A 110 11.99 10.78 -12.93
CA HIS A 110 10.60 10.58 -13.36
C HIS A 110 10.36 9.16 -13.89
N VAL A 111 9.20 8.61 -13.54
CA VAL A 111 8.76 7.29 -14.00
C VAL A 111 7.62 7.43 -14.98
N SER A 112 7.62 6.60 -16.02
CA SER A 112 6.51 6.50 -16.96
C SER A 112 5.21 6.12 -16.25
N LEU A 113 4.17 6.91 -16.50
CA LEU A 113 2.82 6.67 -15.99
C LEU A 113 2.01 5.68 -16.83
N ASP A 114 2.53 5.26 -18.00
CA ASP A 114 1.79 4.46 -18.98
C ASP A 114 2.18 2.97 -19.01
N THR A 115 3.39 2.64 -18.54
CA THR A 115 3.96 1.30 -18.71
C THR A 115 4.09 0.59 -17.36
N PHE A 116 3.03 -0.08 -16.94
CA PHE A 116 3.10 -0.95 -15.77
C PHE A 116 2.33 -2.24 -16.07
N ASP A 117 2.99 -3.20 -16.72
CA ASP A 117 2.40 -4.52 -16.97
C ASP A 117 2.52 -5.35 -15.68
N CYS A 118 1.39 -5.78 -15.13
CA CYS A 118 1.35 -6.64 -13.96
C CYS A 118 0.80 -8.00 -14.32
N LYS A 119 1.72 -8.93 -14.60
CA LYS A 119 1.39 -10.33 -14.81
C LYS A 119 1.94 -11.17 -13.67
N ILE A 120 1.41 -10.98 -12.47
CA ILE A 120 1.67 -11.89 -11.35
C ILE A 120 0.51 -12.90 -11.27
N PRO A 121 0.72 -14.18 -11.61
CA PRO A 121 -0.33 -15.19 -11.51
C PRO A 121 -0.79 -15.40 -10.07
N LEU A 122 -2.09 -15.65 -9.86
CA LEU A 122 -2.67 -15.96 -8.55
C LEU A 122 -1.90 -17.06 -7.81
N ALA A 123 -1.43 -18.10 -8.52
CA ALA A 123 -0.65 -19.19 -7.93
C ALA A 123 0.64 -18.68 -7.25
N ASN A 124 1.33 -17.71 -7.85
CA ASN A 124 2.54 -17.11 -7.28
C ASN A 124 2.20 -16.26 -6.05
N VAL A 125 1.09 -15.50 -6.10
CA VAL A 125 0.60 -14.73 -4.95
C VAL A 125 0.31 -15.67 -3.78
N LEU A 126 -0.51 -16.71 -3.98
CA LEU A 126 -0.87 -17.65 -2.91
C LEU A 126 0.33 -18.40 -2.33
N LYS A 127 1.33 -18.74 -3.17
CA LYS A 127 2.56 -19.42 -2.72
C LYS A 127 3.46 -18.51 -1.89
N ARG A 128 3.59 -17.23 -2.26
CA ARG A 128 4.55 -16.31 -1.65
C ARG A 128 3.96 -15.47 -0.52
N ASN A 129 2.64 -15.31 -0.48
CA ASN A 129 1.95 -14.42 0.45
C ASN A 129 2.28 -14.72 1.93
N ARG A 130 2.68 -13.67 2.64
CA ARG A 130 3.15 -13.72 4.02
C ARG A 130 2.04 -14.04 5.02
N ASP A 131 0.82 -13.55 4.81
CA ASP A 131 -0.31 -13.84 5.70
C ASP A 131 -0.71 -15.33 5.62
N ILE A 132 -0.66 -15.95 4.44
CA ILE A 132 -0.88 -17.39 4.27
C ILE A 132 0.25 -18.19 4.94
N LYS A 133 1.51 -17.78 4.76
CA LYS A 133 2.66 -18.42 5.44
C LYS A 133 2.52 -18.33 6.97
N LYS A 134 2.12 -17.18 7.50
CA LYS A 134 1.87 -16.96 8.93
C LYS A 134 0.73 -17.85 9.44
N ALA A 135 -0.36 -17.95 8.69
CA ALA A 135 -1.47 -18.84 9.04
C ALA A 135 -1.04 -20.32 9.06
N ASN A 136 -0.27 -20.78 8.06
CA ASN A 136 0.26 -22.15 8.04
C ASN A 136 1.19 -22.43 9.24
N LEU A 137 2.00 -21.44 9.62
CA LEU A 137 2.89 -21.56 10.77
C LEU A 137 2.11 -21.61 12.10
N GLY A 138 1.06 -20.80 12.22
CA GLY A 138 0.12 -20.89 13.34
C GLY A 138 -0.54 -22.27 13.44
N TYR A 139 -0.90 -22.87 12.30
CA TYR A 139 -1.40 -24.25 12.27
C TYR A 139 -0.35 -25.25 12.76
N LYS A 140 0.90 -25.14 12.31
CA LYS A 140 2.01 -26.00 12.76
C LYS A 140 2.26 -25.88 14.27
N ILE A 141 2.31 -24.66 14.80
CA ILE A 141 2.45 -24.41 16.24
C ILE A 141 1.29 -25.05 17.02
N GLN A 142 0.07 -24.90 16.54
CA GLN A 142 -1.10 -25.48 17.20
C GLN A 142 -1.11 -27.02 17.13
N ASP A 143 -0.55 -27.61 16.07
CA ASP A 143 -0.37 -29.06 15.97
C ASP A 143 0.68 -29.55 16.98
N GLU A 144 1.82 -28.86 17.09
CA GLU A 144 2.83 -29.14 18.12
C GLU A 144 2.27 -28.98 19.54
N MET A 145 1.38 -28.01 19.79
CA MET A 145 0.70 -27.85 21.09
C MET A 145 -0.23 -29.01 21.44
N VAL A 146 -0.84 -29.66 20.44
CA VAL A 146 -1.59 -30.90 20.66
C VAL A 146 -0.65 -32.00 21.13
N ASP A 147 0.54 -32.12 20.56
CA ASP A 147 1.54 -33.11 20.96
C ASP A 147 2.14 -32.82 22.34
N VAL A 148 2.43 -31.55 22.65
CA VAL A 148 2.81 -31.13 24.01
C VAL A 148 1.70 -31.48 25.01
N THR A 149 0.43 -31.33 24.66
CA THR A 149 -0.67 -31.69 25.56
C THR A 149 -0.82 -33.20 25.71
N LYS A 150 -0.40 -34.01 24.72
CA LYS A 150 -0.33 -35.47 24.85
C LYS A 150 0.77 -35.93 25.82
N SER A 151 1.82 -35.14 26.05
CA SER A 151 2.90 -35.53 26.97
C SER A 151 2.43 -35.61 28.43
N ALA A 152 1.30 -34.99 28.78
CA ALA A 152 0.67 -35.15 30.09
C ALA A 152 0.29 -36.60 30.41
N PHE A 153 0.15 -37.46 29.39
CA PHE A 153 -0.13 -38.89 29.53
C PHE A 153 1.13 -39.77 29.48
N GLN A 154 2.31 -39.16 29.58
CA GLN A 154 3.61 -39.84 29.54
C GLN A 154 4.40 -39.53 30.82
N PRO A 155 5.34 -40.39 31.24
CA PRO A 155 6.25 -40.07 32.33
C PRO A 155 7.20 -38.95 31.92
N GLU A 156 7.32 -37.93 32.76
CA GLU A 156 8.34 -36.90 32.70
C GLU A 156 9.60 -37.41 33.41
N VAL A 157 10.73 -37.45 32.71
CA VAL A 157 12.01 -37.90 33.27
C VAL A 157 12.96 -36.71 33.29
N GLY A 158 13.47 -36.40 34.49
CA GLY A 158 14.43 -35.33 34.72
C GLY A 158 15.66 -35.84 35.46
N ALA A 159 16.79 -35.18 35.25
CA ALA A 159 18.00 -35.39 36.03
C ALA A 159 18.41 -34.07 36.68
N PHE A 160 18.95 -34.14 37.88
CA PHE A 160 19.43 -32.96 38.61
C PHE A 160 20.80 -33.24 39.24
N VAL A 161 21.58 -32.17 39.36
CA VAL A 161 22.86 -32.15 40.05
C VAL A 161 22.82 -31.00 41.04
N GLU A 162 23.11 -31.30 42.29
CA GLU A 162 23.17 -30.32 43.36
C GLU A 162 24.58 -30.35 43.95
N TYR A 163 25.20 -29.18 44.06
CA TYR A 163 26.45 -28.98 44.76
C TYR A 163 26.19 -27.99 45.89
N GLY A 164 26.45 -28.41 47.11
CA GLY A 164 26.26 -27.59 48.28
C GLY A 164 27.16 -28.05 49.41
N SER A 165 27.05 -27.39 50.54
CA SER A 165 27.70 -27.80 51.77
C SER A 165 26.63 -27.91 52.86
N SER A 166 26.77 -28.88 53.75
CA SER A 166 25.87 -29.03 54.89
C SER A 166 26.68 -28.87 56.16
N ASP A 167 26.72 -27.65 56.68
CA ASP A 167 27.42 -27.27 57.91
C ASP A 167 26.38 -26.85 58.97
N ASP A 168 26.67 -27.14 60.23
CA ASP A 168 25.82 -26.81 61.38
C ASP A 168 26.11 -25.39 61.92
N THR A 169 27.09 -24.69 61.35
CA THR A 169 27.45 -23.31 61.69
C THR A 169 27.12 -22.30 60.58
N PHE A 170 26.67 -21.10 60.96
CA PHE A 170 26.45 -20.01 60.02
C PHE A 170 27.81 -19.49 59.50
N LEU A 171 28.04 -19.63 58.19
CA LEU A 171 29.32 -19.32 57.50
C LEU A 171 30.50 -20.27 57.84
N GLY A 172 30.23 -21.55 58.10
CA GLY A 172 31.26 -22.59 58.27
C GLY A 172 32.16 -22.84 57.05
N HIS A 173 33.07 -23.82 57.15
CA HIS A 173 34.06 -24.12 56.11
C HIS A 173 33.44 -24.95 54.97
N PHE A 174 32.95 -24.25 53.93
CA PHE A 174 32.27 -24.87 52.77
C PHE A 174 33.07 -26.01 52.11
N GLN A 175 34.41 -25.91 52.08
CA GLN A 175 35.28 -26.91 51.46
C GLN A 175 35.41 -28.21 52.27
N ASP A 176 35.19 -28.15 53.58
CA ASP A 176 35.39 -29.31 54.47
C ASP A 176 34.14 -30.19 54.57
N HIS A 177 32.99 -29.65 54.17
CA HIS A 177 31.67 -30.31 54.24
C HIS A 177 30.92 -30.25 52.91
N ASP A 178 31.63 -30.29 51.78
CA ASP A 178 31.00 -30.26 50.47
C ASP A 178 30.23 -31.55 50.14
N ARG A 179 29.19 -31.42 49.32
CA ARG A 179 28.33 -32.53 48.90
C ARG A 179 27.92 -32.33 47.46
N TYR A 180 28.08 -33.40 46.69
CA TYR A 180 27.53 -33.54 45.35
C TYR A 180 26.39 -34.56 45.38
N THR A 181 25.20 -34.16 44.98
CA THR A 181 24.05 -35.05 44.79
C THR A 181 23.72 -35.12 43.31
N LEU A 182 23.71 -36.33 42.75
CA LEU A 182 23.24 -36.58 41.39
C LEU A 182 22.01 -37.49 41.47
N GLY A 183 20.92 -37.05 40.86
CA GLY A 183 19.65 -37.76 40.91
C GLY A 183 18.94 -37.80 39.57
N VAL A 184 18.20 -38.88 39.33
CA VAL A 184 17.25 -39.02 38.22
C VAL A 184 15.87 -39.25 38.82
N GLN A 185 14.87 -38.53 38.34
CA GLN A 185 13.49 -38.64 38.79
C GLN A 185 12.57 -38.87 37.60
N ALA A 186 11.62 -39.80 37.75
CA ALA A 186 10.51 -39.97 36.83
C ALA A 186 9.20 -39.61 37.55
N LYS A 187 8.38 -38.76 36.92
CA LYS A 187 7.09 -38.31 37.43
C LYS A 187 6.01 -38.60 36.40
N MET A 188 4.93 -39.25 36.81
CA MET A 188 3.78 -39.50 35.95
C MET A 188 2.49 -39.22 36.72
N ASN A 189 1.55 -38.51 36.08
CA ASN A 189 0.23 -38.31 36.65
C ASN A 189 -0.64 -39.55 36.39
N LEU A 190 -1.06 -40.25 37.44
CA LEU A 190 -1.91 -41.45 37.32
C LEU A 190 -3.40 -41.10 37.16
N PHE A 191 -3.85 -40.00 37.75
CA PHE A 191 -5.25 -39.59 37.71
C PHE A 191 -5.40 -38.08 37.88
N SER A 192 -6.00 -37.44 36.88
CA SER A 192 -6.19 -35.98 36.84
C SER A 192 -7.65 -35.54 37.02
N GLY A 193 -8.58 -36.47 37.32
CA GLY A 193 -10.01 -36.16 37.33
C GLY A 193 -10.58 -35.81 35.94
N GLY A 194 -9.91 -36.24 34.85
CA GLY A 194 -10.31 -35.96 33.47
C GLY A 194 -9.85 -34.62 32.90
N SER A 195 -9.19 -33.78 33.70
CA SER A 195 -8.68 -32.47 33.26
C SER A 195 -7.74 -32.56 32.05
N ASP A 196 -6.80 -33.52 32.04
CA ASP A 196 -5.84 -33.72 30.97
C ASP A 196 -6.53 -34.16 29.67
N TYR A 197 -7.59 -34.99 29.79
CA TYR A 197 -8.40 -35.41 28.65
C TYR A 197 -9.12 -34.22 28.00
N TYR A 198 -9.81 -33.39 28.80
CA TYR A 198 -10.53 -32.24 28.27
C TYR A 198 -9.59 -31.16 27.71
N LYS A 199 -8.41 -30.98 28.31
CA LYS A 199 -7.36 -30.11 27.76
C LYS A 199 -6.89 -30.59 26.40
N LEU A 200 -6.67 -31.90 26.23
CA LEU A 200 -6.33 -32.48 24.93
C LEU A 200 -7.43 -32.28 23.88
N GLN A 201 -8.70 -32.47 24.25
CA GLN A 201 -9.82 -32.21 23.33
C GLN A 201 -9.92 -30.73 22.97
N GLN A 202 -9.69 -29.83 23.91
CA GLN A 202 -9.65 -28.38 23.68
C GLN A 202 -8.57 -28.02 22.65
N GLU A 203 -7.34 -28.54 22.80
CA GLU A 203 -6.26 -28.27 21.83
C GLU A 203 -6.54 -28.86 20.44
N LYS A 204 -7.20 -30.03 20.36
CA LYS A 204 -7.66 -30.60 19.08
C LYS A 204 -8.69 -29.69 18.40
N LEU A 205 -9.64 -29.13 19.15
CA LEU A 205 -10.62 -28.16 18.63
C LEU A 205 -9.95 -26.86 18.19
N LYS A 206 -8.99 -26.34 18.95
CA LYS A 206 -8.18 -25.19 18.55
C LYS A 206 -7.41 -25.47 17.25
N ARG A 207 -6.85 -26.66 17.07
CA ARG A 207 -6.20 -27.08 15.81
C ARG A 207 -7.17 -27.05 14.63
N LEU A 208 -8.40 -27.56 14.79
CA LEU A 208 -9.43 -27.48 13.75
C LEU A 208 -9.80 -26.03 13.42
N LYS A 209 -9.93 -25.17 14.45
CA LYS A 209 -10.17 -23.73 14.27
C LYS A 209 -9.04 -23.07 13.46
N VAL A 210 -7.79 -23.32 13.82
CA VAL A 210 -6.64 -22.73 13.11
C VAL A 210 -6.53 -23.28 11.68
N LYS A 211 -6.84 -24.56 11.43
CA LYS A 211 -6.95 -25.12 10.07
C LYS A 211 -7.97 -24.35 9.22
N ARG A 212 -9.14 -24.03 9.78
CA ARG A 212 -10.13 -23.19 9.09
C ARG A 212 -9.64 -21.75 8.85
N GLN A 213 -8.86 -21.19 9.77
CA GLN A 213 -8.23 -19.87 9.57
C GLN A 213 -7.25 -19.87 8.39
N VAL A 214 -6.49 -20.94 8.17
CA VAL A 214 -5.63 -21.10 6.97
C VAL A 214 -6.46 -21.07 5.68
N GLU A 215 -7.57 -21.83 5.65
CA GLU A 215 -8.48 -21.85 4.50
C GLU A 215 -9.09 -20.47 4.24
N LEU A 216 -9.54 -19.78 5.29
CA LEU A 216 -10.07 -18.42 5.21
C LEU A 216 -9.02 -17.43 4.72
N ALA A 217 -7.78 -17.51 5.18
CA ALA A 217 -6.69 -16.67 4.69
C ALA A 217 -6.46 -16.86 3.18
N ARG A 218 -6.44 -18.11 2.69
CA ARG A 218 -6.31 -18.40 1.25
C ARG A 218 -7.48 -17.85 0.44
N LYS A 219 -8.72 -18.04 0.90
CA LYS A 219 -9.93 -17.49 0.25
C LYS A 219 -9.93 -15.96 0.24
N GLY A 220 -9.54 -15.34 1.37
CA GLY A 220 -9.44 -13.90 1.50
C GLY A 220 -8.40 -13.28 0.56
N ILE A 221 -7.21 -13.86 0.46
CA ILE A 221 -6.18 -13.41 -0.48
C ILE A 221 -6.62 -13.62 -1.93
N THR A 222 -7.31 -14.73 -2.23
CA THR A 222 -7.86 -14.99 -3.57
C THR A 222 -8.90 -13.94 -3.96
N LEU A 223 -9.83 -13.61 -3.05
CA LEU A 223 -10.85 -12.59 -3.27
C LEU A 223 -10.20 -11.21 -3.48
N LYS A 224 -9.24 -10.85 -2.61
CA LYS A 224 -8.52 -9.58 -2.71
C LYS A 224 -7.74 -9.46 -4.01
N TYR A 225 -7.05 -10.52 -4.44
CA TYR A 225 -6.37 -10.57 -5.72
C TYR A 225 -7.35 -10.34 -6.88
N LYS A 226 -8.45 -11.10 -6.93
CA LYS A 226 -9.47 -10.95 -7.98
C LYS A 226 -10.01 -9.54 -8.04
N LYS A 227 -10.35 -8.96 -6.88
CA LYS A 227 -10.82 -7.57 -6.78
C LYS A 227 -9.81 -6.60 -7.40
N ILE A 228 -8.54 -6.67 -6.99
CA ILE A 228 -7.50 -5.76 -7.48
C ILE A 228 -7.28 -5.95 -8.98
N THR A 229 -7.23 -7.20 -9.49
CA THR A 229 -7.06 -7.45 -10.94
C THR A 229 -8.23 -6.93 -11.77
N THR A 230 -9.46 -7.01 -11.24
CA THR A 230 -10.64 -6.42 -11.90
C THR A 230 -10.58 -4.89 -11.87
N GLU A 231 -10.15 -4.29 -10.76
CA GLU A 231 -9.95 -2.84 -10.66
C GLU A 231 -8.88 -2.34 -11.64
N ILE A 232 -7.78 -3.09 -11.82
CA ILE A 232 -6.74 -2.79 -12.82
C ILE A 232 -7.32 -2.84 -14.23
N ALA A 233 -7.99 -3.93 -14.60
CA ALA A 233 -8.55 -4.10 -15.94
C ALA A 233 -9.60 -3.02 -16.28
N ASN A 234 -10.40 -2.62 -15.30
CA ASN A 234 -11.35 -1.51 -15.46
C ASN A 234 -10.60 -0.17 -15.64
N ALA A 235 -9.60 0.10 -14.81
CA ALA A 235 -8.80 1.32 -14.92
C ALA A 235 -8.04 1.38 -16.25
N ASP A 236 -7.53 0.27 -16.77
CA ASP A 236 -6.90 0.19 -18.10
C ASP A 236 -7.86 0.66 -19.21
N LYS A 237 -9.10 0.15 -19.19
CA LYS A 237 -10.13 0.54 -20.15
C LYS A 237 -10.53 2.01 -20.00
N GLN A 238 -10.59 2.51 -18.78
CA GLN A 238 -10.84 3.93 -18.52
C GLN A 238 -9.70 4.81 -19.00
N VAL A 239 -8.43 4.43 -18.79
CA VAL A 239 -7.28 5.16 -19.34
C VAL A 239 -7.34 5.21 -20.86
N GLU A 240 -7.65 4.09 -21.51
CA GLU A 240 -7.80 4.04 -22.97
C GLU A 240 -8.88 5.01 -23.48
N SER A 241 -10.05 5.04 -22.82
CA SER A 241 -11.15 5.95 -23.16
C SER A 241 -10.77 7.42 -22.90
N LEU A 242 -10.24 7.71 -21.71
CA LEU A 242 -9.93 9.08 -21.28
C LEU A 242 -8.80 9.71 -22.08
N LYS A 243 -7.85 8.92 -22.61
CA LYS A 243 -6.85 9.40 -23.56
C LYS A 243 -7.50 9.92 -24.84
N LYS A 244 -8.39 9.13 -25.45
CA LYS A 244 -9.14 9.53 -26.66
C LYS A 244 -10.04 10.74 -26.37
N GLU A 245 -10.69 10.76 -25.21
CA GLU A 245 -11.53 11.91 -24.82
C GLU A 245 -10.73 13.19 -24.60
N LEU A 246 -9.52 13.10 -24.06
CA LEU A 246 -8.63 14.26 -23.88
C LEU A 246 -8.15 14.79 -25.24
N GLU A 247 -7.71 13.91 -26.14
CA GLU A 247 -7.29 14.27 -27.50
C GLU A 247 -8.41 14.97 -28.29
N LEU A 248 -9.64 14.44 -28.20
CA LEU A 248 -10.81 15.07 -28.80
C LEU A 248 -11.14 16.42 -28.14
N ALA A 249 -11.06 16.52 -26.81
CA ALA A 249 -11.31 17.76 -26.10
C ALA A 249 -10.28 18.85 -26.44
N GLU A 250 -9.02 18.48 -26.62
CA GLU A 250 -7.94 19.35 -27.10
C GLU A 250 -8.23 19.88 -28.50
N THR A 251 -8.58 19.00 -29.43
CA THR A 251 -8.91 19.37 -30.81
C THR A 251 -10.14 20.29 -30.87
N ILE A 252 -11.18 19.97 -30.09
CA ILE A 252 -12.40 20.80 -30.00
C ILE A 252 -12.07 22.17 -29.42
N TYR A 253 -11.25 22.24 -28.37
CA TYR A 253 -10.83 23.52 -27.79
C TYR A 253 -10.08 24.38 -28.81
N GLN A 254 -9.10 23.80 -29.52
CA GLN A 254 -8.33 24.49 -30.56
C GLN A 254 -9.25 25.04 -31.66
N ASN A 255 -10.19 24.23 -32.16
CA ASN A 255 -11.15 24.68 -33.17
C ASN A 255 -12.01 25.86 -32.69
N TYR A 256 -12.51 25.82 -31.44
CA TYR A 256 -13.30 26.93 -30.89
C TYR A 256 -12.45 28.17 -30.65
N GLN A 257 -11.18 28.00 -30.23
CA GLN A 257 -10.24 29.10 -30.08
C GLN A 257 -9.96 29.79 -31.42
N GLU A 258 -9.75 29.03 -32.50
CA GLU A 258 -9.59 29.57 -33.86
C GLU A 258 -10.85 30.29 -34.34
N ARG A 259 -12.03 29.67 -34.16
CA ARG A 259 -13.30 30.30 -34.53
C ARG A 259 -13.56 31.60 -33.77
N TYR A 260 -13.17 31.68 -32.50
CA TYR A 260 -13.26 32.92 -31.74
C TYR A 260 -12.37 34.01 -32.33
N LYS A 261 -11.13 33.69 -32.74
CA LYS A 261 -10.23 34.63 -33.44
C LYS A 261 -10.78 35.13 -34.78
N GLU A 262 -11.66 34.36 -35.41
CA GLU A 262 -12.37 34.76 -36.64
C GLU A 262 -13.75 35.40 -36.36
N GLY A 263 -14.12 35.61 -35.09
CA GLY A 263 -15.43 36.15 -34.70
C GLY A 263 -16.62 35.20 -34.91
N LEU A 264 -16.37 33.92 -35.17
CA LEU A 264 -17.36 32.87 -35.49
C LEU A 264 -17.82 32.04 -34.27
N ALA A 265 -17.32 32.37 -33.08
CA ALA A 265 -17.70 31.73 -31.82
C ALA A 265 -17.68 32.75 -30.68
N SER A 266 -18.44 32.48 -29.61
CA SER A 266 -18.43 33.31 -28.40
C SER A 266 -17.26 32.92 -27.48
N ILE A 267 -16.76 33.87 -26.67
CA ILE A 267 -15.73 33.56 -25.67
C ILE A 267 -16.19 32.50 -24.67
N ASN A 268 -17.48 32.55 -24.31
CA ASN A 268 -18.13 31.62 -23.39
C ASN A 268 -17.99 30.18 -23.88
N ASP A 269 -18.18 29.94 -25.18
CA ASP A 269 -18.00 28.63 -25.77
C ASP A 269 -16.55 28.14 -25.64
N VAL A 270 -15.56 28.99 -25.93
CA VAL A 270 -14.13 28.65 -25.82
C VAL A 270 -13.77 28.27 -24.38
N VAL A 271 -14.20 29.10 -23.43
CA VAL A 271 -13.97 28.92 -22.00
C VAL A 271 -14.62 27.64 -21.45
N ILE A 272 -15.80 27.27 -21.97
CA ILE A 272 -16.45 25.99 -21.65
C ILE A 272 -15.64 24.82 -22.22
N LYS A 273 -15.18 24.90 -23.48
CA LYS A 273 -14.38 23.81 -24.09
C LYS A 273 -13.06 23.59 -23.36
N GLN A 274 -12.41 24.67 -22.96
CA GLN A 274 -11.21 24.61 -22.12
C GLN A 274 -11.47 23.96 -20.76
N SER A 275 -12.57 24.33 -20.10
CA SER A 275 -12.92 23.72 -18.81
C SER A 275 -13.14 22.20 -18.96
N ASN A 276 -13.73 21.77 -20.07
CA ASN A 276 -13.87 20.35 -20.40
C ASN A 276 -12.50 19.67 -20.63
N GLN A 277 -11.59 20.30 -21.37
CA GLN A 277 -10.22 19.79 -21.56
C GLN A 277 -9.50 19.55 -20.22
N ILE A 278 -9.50 20.55 -19.32
CA ILE A 278 -8.92 20.43 -17.97
C ILE A 278 -9.56 19.26 -17.20
N GLN A 279 -10.89 19.13 -17.28
CA GLN A 279 -11.61 18.05 -16.61
C GLN A 279 -11.23 16.66 -17.14
N LYS A 280 -11.02 16.51 -18.46
CA LYS A 280 -10.56 15.24 -19.07
C LYS A 280 -9.14 14.90 -18.66
N LEU A 281 -8.25 15.90 -18.63
CA LEU A 281 -6.88 15.74 -18.15
C LEU A 281 -6.85 15.26 -16.69
N LEU A 282 -7.57 15.95 -15.80
CA LEU A 282 -7.68 15.58 -14.39
C LEU A 282 -8.17 14.15 -14.19
N ASN A 283 -9.21 13.76 -14.92
CA ASN A 283 -9.76 12.41 -14.85
C ASN A 283 -8.75 11.37 -15.34
N LEU A 284 -8.07 11.63 -16.46
CA LEU A 284 -7.04 10.74 -17.00
C LEU A 284 -5.93 10.49 -15.97
N LEU A 285 -5.37 11.56 -15.41
CA LEU A 285 -4.28 11.49 -14.43
C LEU A 285 -4.72 10.76 -13.15
N LYS A 286 -5.94 11.02 -12.67
CA LYS A 286 -6.52 10.34 -11.51
C LYS A 286 -6.65 8.82 -11.73
N VAL A 287 -7.15 8.41 -12.89
CA VAL A 287 -7.32 6.99 -13.22
C VAL A 287 -5.97 6.32 -13.46
N GLN A 288 -5.01 6.98 -14.11
CA GLN A 288 -3.64 6.47 -14.26
C GLN A 288 -2.98 6.23 -12.89
N ASN A 289 -3.14 7.16 -11.95
CA ASN A 289 -2.63 6.99 -10.59
C ASN A 289 -3.28 5.79 -9.89
N LEU A 290 -4.62 5.73 -9.90
CA LEU A 290 -5.37 4.61 -9.32
C LEU A 290 -4.89 3.28 -9.90
N ARG A 291 -4.76 3.17 -11.23
CA ARG A 291 -4.25 1.97 -11.89
C ARG A 291 -2.87 1.58 -11.35
N ASN A 292 -1.92 2.52 -11.31
CA ASN A 292 -0.56 2.26 -10.86
C ASN A 292 -0.53 1.83 -9.39
N GLN A 293 -1.32 2.47 -8.52
CA GLN A 293 -1.49 2.08 -7.12
C GLN A 293 -2.01 0.65 -6.99
N LYS A 294 -3.04 0.28 -7.76
CA LYS A 294 -3.60 -1.08 -7.74
C LYS A 294 -2.60 -2.12 -8.19
N ILE A 295 -1.79 -1.81 -9.19
CA ILE A 295 -0.72 -2.72 -9.58
C ILE A 295 0.31 -2.89 -8.46
N LEU A 296 0.75 -1.80 -7.83
CA LEU A 296 1.65 -1.86 -6.68
C LEU A 296 1.05 -2.68 -5.51
N GLU A 297 -0.28 -2.64 -5.33
CA GLU A 297 -0.97 -3.50 -4.36
C GLU A 297 -0.83 -5.00 -4.70
N VAL A 298 -0.87 -5.38 -5.98
CA VAL A 298 -0.63 -6.77 -6.40
C VAL A 298 0.80 -7.19 -6.07
N TYR A 299 1.79 -6.32 -6.33
CA TYR A 299 3.19 -6.57 -5.95
C TYR A 299 3.32 -6.78 -4.44
N ARG A 300 2.73 -5.91 -3.62
CA ARG A 300 2.73 -6.05 -2.15
C ARG A 300 2.02 -7.34 -1.69
N LEU A 301 0.98 -7.79 -2.38
CA LEU A 301 0.32 -9.06 -2.06
C LEU A 301 1.21 -10.27 -2.34
N ALA A 302 2.04 -10.18 -3.38
CA ALA A 302 2.93 -11.25 -3.83
C ALA A 302 4.27 -11.30 -3.07
N TYR A 303 4.82 -10.13 -2.74
CA TYR A 303 6.17 -9.95 -2.18
C TYR A 303 6.09 -9.19 -0.87
#